data_AF-A0AAW7AX21-F1
#
_entry.id   AF-A0AAW7AX21-F1
#
_cell.length_a   1.000
_cell.length_b   1.000
_cell.length_c   1.000
_cell.angle_alpha   90.00
_cell.angle_beta   90.00
_cell.angle_gamma   90.00
#
_symmetry.space_group_name_H-M   'P 1'
#
loop_
_entity.id
_entity.type
_entity.pdbx_description
1 polymer ?
#
loop_
_entity_poly.entity_id
_entity_poly.type
_entity_poly.pdbx_seq_one_letter_code
_entity_poly.pdbx_strand_id
1 'polypeptide(L)'
;MINLYKNGDSAIFNGMDTPQRISSSSETEQLDPLQLSRLEQSFRDWAFRSERQGVRVSRKRILLIFLLIRYTGAKLNEVLSLRPATDVDREQKTISFGGHSESGSASRQVQVSDALLADFLTFSRDLEMSETGCIFTIDPAFVRRKFYERAQACGFSKRQGGPEMLRKARALELMRENLPLPAVQKMLGLSTLDLASAHVTFSEQELQAATRWFLERESGRTTSARNSFFGKITALGKGSVQSLIALSTTDGKTINTIVTNDSVKKMGLNIGKMVTAEIKAPWLIIERPDRPGTSSADNAREGEITKITRGKVNTECIVQIGQRMELCAVVSTPGFDKLSLDVGDRARVIFSCYSVILHTG
;
A
#
# COMPACT_ATOMS: atom_id res chain seq x y z
N MET A 1 -40.04 -0.38 -59.87
CA MET A 1 -41.41 -0.81 -59.51
C MET A 1 -41.33 -1.35 -58.09
N ILE A 2 -41.68 -0.59 -57.05
CA ILE A 2 -43.01 -0.18 -56.55
C ILE A 2 -43.68 -1.25 -55.66
N ASN A 3 -44.14 -0.78 -54.49
CA ASN A 3 -45.02 -1.32 -53.43
C ASN A 3 -44.36 -2.15 -52.32
N LEU A 4 -44.30 -1.72 -51.04
CA LEU A 4 -45.19 -1.05 -50.05
C LEU A 4 -46.35 -1.91 -49.50
N TYR A 5 -46.47 -1.82 -48.15
CA TYR A 5 -47.47 -2.34 -47.19
C TYR A 5 -47.25 -3.79 -46.70
N LYS A 6 -47.26 -4.11 -45.40
CA LYS A 6 -48.11 -3.60 -44.32
C LYS A 6 -47.54 -3.92 -42.91
N ASN A 7 -47.86 -3.05 -41.97
CA ASN A 7 -47.59 -3.10 -40.53
C ASN A 7 -48.05 -4.38 -39.82
N GLY A 8 -47.30 -4.77 -38.79
CA GLY A 8 -47.75 -5.61 -37.68
C GLY A 8 -46.97 -5.21 -36.43
N ASP A 9 -47.62 -4.42 -35.57
CA ASP A 9 -47.15 -4.11 -34.22
C ASP A 9 -47.17 -5.39 -33.36
N SER A 10 -46.03 -5.71 -32.75
CA SER A 10 -46.00 -6.38 -31.45
C SER A 10 -44.69 -6.01 -30.76
N ALA A 11 -44.84 -5.28 -29.65
CA ALA A 11 -43.81 -4.92 -28.71
C ALA A 11 -42.95 -6.12 -28.27
N ILE A 12 -41.71 -5.83 -27.83
CA ILE A 12 -41.09 -6.29 -26.57
C ILE A 12 -39.53 -6.18 -26.64
N PHE A 13 -38.95 -5.48 -25.65
CA PHE A 13 -37.54 -5.45 -25.20
C PHE A 13 -36.41 -4.96 -26.14
N ASN A 14 -35.92 -3.72 -25.89
CA ASN A 14 -34.57 -3.46 -25.34
C ASN A 14 -34.09 -2.03 -25.67
N GLY A 15 -34.38 -1.10 -24.76
CA GLY A 15 -33.56 0.10 -24.60
C GLY A 15 -32.27 -0.31 -23.91
N MET A 16 -31.19 -0.46 -24.67
CA MET A 16 -29.84 -0.52 -24.10
C MET A 16 -29.42 0.90 -23.76
N ASP A 17 -29.57 1.23 -22.47
CA ASP A 17 -28.86 2.32 -21.82
C ASP A 17 -27.37 2.21 -22.16
N THR A 18 -26.86 3.19 -22.89
CA THR A 18 -25.44 3.49 -22.94
C THR A 18 -24.95 3.70 -21.50
N PRO A 19 -23.95 2.93 -21.01
CA PRO A 19 -23.41 3.19 -19.68
C PRO A 19 -22.70 4.54 -19.72
N GLN A 20 -23.34 5.55 -19.14
CA GLN A 20 -22.69 6.80 -18.77
C GLN A 20 -21.43 6.42 -17.97
N ARG A 21 -20.27 6.70 -18.56
CA ARG A 21 -19.00 6.73 -17.84
C ARG A 21 -19.19 7.59 -16.61
N ILE A 22 -19.16 6.97 -15.43
CA ILE A 22 -18.98 7.65 -14.17
C ILE A 22 -17.66 8.39 -14.30
N SER A 23 -17.71 9.69 -14.56
CA SER A 23 -16.54 10.55 -14.56
C SER A 23 -15.90 10.50 -13.19
N SER A 24 -14.67 10.01 -13.12
CA SER A 24 -13.80 9.99 -11.96
C SER A 24 -13.49 11.41 -11.47
N SER A 25 -14.35 11.96 -10.63
CA SER A 25 -14.10 13.24 -9.94
C SER A 25 -13.57 13.07 -8.51
N SER A 26 -13.08 11.87 -8.13
CA SER A 26 -12.65 11.56 -6.76
C SER A 26 -11.14 11.41 -6.56
N GLU A 27 -10.33 11.40 -7.63
CA GLU A 27 -8.86 11.21 -7.52
C GLU A 27 -8.10 12.48 -7.08
N THR A 28 -8.74 13.66 -7.07
CA THR A 28 -8.05 14.95 -6.91
C THR A 28 -7.94 15.48 -5.47
N GLU A 29 -8.53 14.80 -4.47
CA GLU A 29 -8.54 15.30 -3.09
C GLU A 29 -7.56 14.57 -2.15
N GLN A 30 -6.87 13.52 -2.60
CA GLN A 30 -5.93 12.75 -1.75
C GLN A 30 -4.48 13.19 -1.98
N LEU A 31 -3.69 13.20 -0.92
CA LEU A 31 -2.27 13.51 -1.00
C LEU A 31 -1.50 12.28 -1.52
N ASP A 32 -0.57 12.50 -2.45
CA ASP A 32 0.36 11.48 -2.90
C ASP A 32 1.45 11.17 -1.83
N PRO A 33 2.25 10.10 -1.98
CA PRO A 33 3.26 9.73 -0.97
C PRO A 33 4.32 10.82 -0.69
N LEU A 34 4.69 11.64 -1.68
CA LEU A 34 5.65 12.73 -1.50
C LEU A 34 5.00 13.89 -0.73
N GLN A 35 3.76 14.22 -1.06
CA GLN A 35 2.97 15.23 -0.36
C GLN A 35 2.69 14.82 1.09
N LEU A 36 2.41 13.53 1.35
CA LEU A 36 2.26 12.98 2.70
C LEU A 36 3.55 13.08 3.51
N SER A 37 4.70 12.77 2.90
CA SER A 37 6.01 12.93 3.54
C SER A 37 6.29 14.40 3.90
N ARG A 38 5.98 15.35 3.00
CA ARG A 38 6.08 16.79 3.28
C ARG A 38 5.15 17.21 4.42
N LEU A 39 3.93 16.69 4.46
CA LEU A 39 2.98 16.97 5.53
C LEU A 39 3.49 16.44 6.88
N GLU A 40 3.99 15.20 6.94
CA GLU A 40 4.60 14.65 8.15
C GLU A 40 5.77 15.51 8.64
N GLN A 41 6.68 15.91 7.75
CA GLN A 41 7.81 16.77 8.11
C GLN A 41 7.31 18.10 8.71
N SER A 42 6.27 18.70 8.14
CA SER A 42 5.65 19.92 8.69
C SER A 42 5.07 19.73 10.10
N PHE A 43 4.52 18.56 10.41
CA PHE A 43 4.09 18.22 11.78
C PHE A 43 5.28 18.04 12.72
N ARG A 44 6.33 17.32 12.30
CA ARG A 44 7.54 17.09 13.10
C ARG A 44 8.21 18.43 13.42
N ASP A 45 8.55 19.23 12.41
CA ASP A 45 9.18 20.53 12.58
C ASP A 45 8.36 21.43 13.53
N TRP A 46 7.05 21.50 13.32
CA TRP A 46 6.15 22.29 14.16
C TRP A 46 6.15 21.83 15.62
N ALA A 47 6.16 20.52 15.87
CA ALA A 47 6.13 19.96 17.22
C ALA A 47 7.39 20.28 18.02
N PHE A 48 8.56 20.27 17.37
CA PHE A 48 9.85 20.49 18.03
C PHE A 48 10.32 21.96 18.02
N ARG A 49 9.74 22.84 17.19
CA ARG A 49 10.17 24.24 17.05
C ARG A 49 10.06 25.13 18.31
N SER A 50 9.21 24.79 19.27
CA SER A 50 8.97 25.67 20.43
C SER A 50 9.98 25.43 21.56
N GLU A 51 10.53 26.49 22.14
CA GLU A 51 11.41 26.39 23.33
C GLU A 51 10.64 26.23 24.65
N ARG A 52 9.35 26.59 24.67
CA ARG A 52 8.48 26.41 25.84
C ARG A 52 8.04 24.95 25.98
N GLN A 53 8.33 24.33 27.12
CA GLN A 53 8.07 22.90 27.37
C GLN A 53 6.59 22.54 27.25
N GLY A 54 5.67 23.27 27.89
CA GLY A 54 4.23 22.99 27.81
C GLY A 54 3.67 23.05 26.38
N VAL A 55 4.18 23.98 25.56
CA VAL A 55 3.81 24.08 24.15
C VAL A 55 4.36 22.89 23.36
N ARG A 56 5.61 22.47 23.59
CA ARG A 56 6.17 21.26 22.94
C ARG A 56 5.36 20.02 23.26
N VAL A 57 5.01 19.81 24.53
CA VAL A 57 4.22 18.66 24.98
C VAL A 57 2.88 18.63 24.26
N SER A 58 2.15 19.75 24.24
CA SER A 58 0.88 19.86 23.50
C SER A 58 1.03 19.55 22.00
N ARG A 59 2.10 20.02 21.35
CA ARG A 59 2.32 19.75 19.92
C ARG A 59 2.78 18.32 19.64
N LYS A 60 3.62 17.73 20.49
CA LYS A 60 4.02 16.31 20.43
C LYS A 60 2.81 15.39 20.53
N ARG A 61 1.82 15.75 21.36
CA ARG A 61 0.52 15.05 21.43
C ARG A 61 -0.19 15.04 20.07
N ILE A 62 -0.27 16.20 19.41
CA ILE A 62 -0.89 16.32 18.08
C ILE A 62 -0.09 15.55 17.02
N LEU A 63 1.25 15.61 17.07
CA LEU A 63 2.12 14.81 16.19
C LEU A 63 1.86 13.31 16.38
N LEU A 64 1.77 12.83 17.62
CA LEU A 64 1.50 11.42 17.90
C LEU A 64 0.14 10.97 17.32
N ILE A 65 -0.90 11.78 17.48
CA ILE A 65 -2.22 11.51 16.89
C ILE A 65 -2.12 11.45 15.35
N PHE A 66 -1.38 12.38 14.73
CA PHE A 66 -1.15 12.37 13.29
C PHE A 66 -0.45 11.08 12.83
N LEU A 67 0.64 10.68 13.50
CA LEU A 67 1.40 9.48 13.15
C LEU A 67 0.54 8.21 13.29
N LEU A 68 -0.23 8.10 14.37
CA LEU A 68 -1.16 6.99 14.57
C LEU A 68 -2.17 6.90 13.42
N ILE A 69 -2.82 8.00 13.04
CA ILE A 69 -3.77 8.01 11.91
C ILE A 69 -3.07 7.67 10.59
N ARG A 70 -1.91 8.29 10.30
CA ARG A 70 -1.16 8.13 9.04
C ARG A 70 -0.69 6.70 8.81
N TYR A 71 -0.23 6.01 9.85
CA TYR A 71 0.39 4.68 9.69
C TYR A 71 -0.55 3.51 9.97
N THR A 72 -1.51 3.68 10.88
CA THR A 72 -2.51 2.62 11.19
C THR A 72 -3.80 2.76 10.39
N GLY A 73 -4.05 3.95 9.85
CA GLY A 73 -5.33 4.29 9.25
C GLY A 73 -6.45 4.44 10.26
N ALA A 74 -6.21 4.49 11.58
CA ALA A 74 -7.26 4.63 12.59
C ALA A 74 -8.13 5.89 12.40
N LYS A 75 -9.41 5.81 12.79
CA LYS A 75 -10.30 6.98 12.85
C LYS A 75 -9.83 7.88 13.99
N LEU A 76 -10.07 9.19 13.86
CA LEU A 76 -9.72 10.15 14.91
C LEU A 76 -10.27 9.72 16.28
N ASN A 77 -11.55 9.39 16.38
CA ASN A 77 -12.16 9.01 17.66
C ASN A 77 -11.56 7.72 18.23
N GLU A 78 -11.13 6.77 17.40
CA GLU A 78 -10.46 5.56 17.88
C GLU A 78 -9.11 5.88 18.53
N VAL A 79 -8.35 6.81 17.93
CA VAL A 79 -7.08 7.29 18.50
C VAL A 79 -7.31 8.07 19.78
N LEU A 80 -8.36 8.91 19.82
CA LEU A 80 -8.68 9.72 21.01
C LEU A 80 -9.17 8.86 22.19
N SER A 81 -9.71 7.68 21.92
CA SER A 81 -10.13 6.72 22.95
C SER A 81 -9.04 5.71 23.35
N LEU A 82 -7.82 5.83 22.80
CA LEU A 82 -6.74 4.88 23.05
C LEU A 82 -6.23 4.96 24.50
N ARG A 83 -6.02 3.81 25.12
CA ARG A 83 -5.40 3.66 26.44
C ARG A 83 -4.02 2.99 26.29
N PRO A 84 -2.91 3.75 26.30
CA PRO A 84 -1.57 3.21 26.06
C PRO A 84 -1.21 1.97 26.90
N ALA A 85 -1.65 1.92 28.16
CA ALA A 85 -1.31 0.85 29.09
C ALA A 85 -1.97 -0.50 28.74
N THR A 86 -3.14 -0.48 28.08
CA THR A 86 -3.90 -1.70 27.77
C THR A 86 -3.96 -2.02 26.28
N ASP A 87 -3.87 -0.99 25.44
CA ASP A 87 -4.17 -1.14 24.02
C ASP A 87 -2.90 -1.32 23.18
N VAL A 88 -1.71 -1.12 23.76
CA VAL A 88 -0.43 -1.25 23.06
C VAL A 88 0.33 -2.46 23.57
N ASP A 89 0.51 -3.45 22.70
CA ASP A 89 1.36 -4.60 22.95
C ASP A 89 2.74 -4.34 22.32
N ARG A 90 3.76 -4.20 23.18
CA ARG A 90 5.13 -3.89 22.78
C ARG A 90 5.86 -5.09 22.22
N GLU A 91 5.50 -6.30 22.65
CA GLU A 91 6.15 -7.54 22.22
C GLU A 91 5.65 -7.93 20.83
N GLN A 92 4.32 -7.92 20.67
CA GLN A 92 3.67 -8.21 19.39
C GLN A 92 3.67 -7.02 18.42
N LYS A 93 4.10 -5.83 18.88
CA LYS A 93 4.14 -4.58 18.11
C LYS A 93 2.78 -4.24 17.50
N THR A 94 1.75 -4.23 18.34
CA THR A 94 0.37 -3.99 17.90
C THR A 94 -0.33 -2.93 18.74
N ILE A 95 -1.32 -2.28 18.12
CA ILE A 95 -2.23 -1.34 18.76
C ILE A 95 -3.67 -1.79 18.53
N SER A 96 -4.45 -1.89 19.59
CA SER A 96 -5.86 -2.26 19.57
C SER A 96 -6.76 -1.02 19.51
N PHE A 97 -7.67 -0.98 18.55
CA PHE A 97 -8.63 0.11 18.38
C PHE A 97 -10.07 -0.40 18.51
N GLY A 98 -10.96 0.41 19.07
CA GLY A 98 -12.40 0.13 19.13
C GLY A 98 -12.88 -0.67 20.35
N GLY A 99 -11.97 -1.18 21.19
CA GLY A 99 -12.32 -1.99 22.37
C GLY A 99 -13.11 -1.28 23.47
N HIS A 100 -13.17 0.05 23.46
CA HIS A 100 -13.80 0.87 24.52
C HIS A 100 -15.03 1.65 24.04
N SER A 101 -15.59 1.30 22.88
CA SER A 101 -16.80 1.94 22.36
C SER A 101 -18.05 1.21 22.83
N GLU A 102 -19.02 1.94 23.38
CA GLU A 102 -20.35 1.44 23.74
C GLU A 102 -21.16 0.91 22.53
N SER A 103 -20.70 1.19 21.30
CA SER A 103 -21.45 0.90 20.06
C SER A 103 -21.27 -0.52 19.50
N GLY A 104 -20.69 -1.47 20.23
CA GLY A 104 -20.51 -2.85 19.77
C GLY A 104 -19.61 -3.02 18.54
N SER A 105 -18.83 -1.98 18.19
CA SER A 105 -17.84 -2.07 17.11
C SER A 105 -16.76 -3.09 17.50
N ALA A 106 -16.55 -4.10 16.65
CA ALA A 106 -15.53 -5.12 16.89
C ALA A 106 -14.15 -4.47 17.08
N SER A 107 -13.51 -4.78 18.22
CA SER A 107 -12.12 -4.39 18.45
C SER A 107 -11.24 -4.96 17.34
N ARG A 108 -10.33 -4.15 16.81
CA ARG A 108 -9.35 -4.61 15.83
C ARG A 108 -7.94 -4.29 16.28
N GLN A 109 -7.05 -5.25 16.07
CA GLN A 109 -5.64 -5.13 16.35
C GLN A 109 -4.90 -4.78 15.07
N VAL A 110 -4.07 -3.74 15.11
CA VAL A 110 -3.30 -3.24 13.97
C VAL A 110 -1.81 -3.36 14.29
N GLN A 111 -1.07 -4.01 13.40
CA GLN A 111 0.39 -4.09 13.47
C GLN A 111 1.01 -2.69 13.25
N VAL A 112 2.14 -2.41 13.91
CA VAL A 112 2.88 -1.16 13.75
C VAL A 112 4.37 -1.43 13.54
N SER A 113 5.03 -0.53 12.80
CA SER A 113 6.49 -0.59 12.61
C SER A 113 7.25 -0.23 13.89
N ASP A 114 8.50 -0.65 13.98
CA ASP A 114 9.42 -0.27 15.06
C ASP A 114 9.59 1.24 15.20
N ALA A 115 9.68 1.97 14.09
CA ALA A 115 9.83 3.42 14.11
C ALA A 115 8.62 4.12 14.77
N LEU A 116 7.40 3.75 14.36
CA LEU A 116 6.17 4.27 14.96
C LEU A 116 6.05 3.91 16.44
N LEU A 117 6.40 2.67 16.81
CA LEU A 117 6.37 2.24 18.21
C LEU A 117 7.38 3.02 19.05
N ALA A 118 8.58 3.29 18.52
CA ALA A 118 9.59 4.11 19.18
C ALA A 118 9.12 5.56 19.37
N ASP A 119 8.54 6.18 18.34
CA ASP A 119 7.92 7.52 18.43
C ASP A 119 6.80 7.53 19.49
N PHE A 120 5.94 6.50 19.48
CA PHE A 120 4.84 6.35 20.45
C PHE A 120 5.35 6.29 21.88
N LEU A 121 6.32 5.42 22.17
CA LEU A 121 6.86 5.24 23.52
C LEU A 121 7.60 6.48 24.00
N THR A 122 8.37 7.13 23.12
CA THR A 122 9.10 8.35 23.45
C THR A 122 8.14 9.48 23.78
N PHE A 123 7.14 9.74 22.93
CA PHE A 123 6.20 10.82 23.15
C PHE A 123 5.25 10.53 24.31
N SER A 124 4.87 9.27 24.53
CA SER A 124 4.02 8.91 25.66
C SER A 124 4.70 9.18 27.00
N ARG A 125 6.00 8.86 27.13
CA ARG A 125 6.78 9.18 28.33
C ARG A 125 6.84 10.69 28.59
N ASP A 126 7.12 11.48 27.55
CA ASP A 126 7.14 12.95 27.66
C ASP A 126 5.77 13.52 28.08
N LEU A 127 4.68 12.87 27.67
CA LEU A 127 3.30 13.29 27.91
C LEU A 127 2.80 12.86 29.31
N GLU A 128 3.21 11.69 29.80
CA GLU A 128 2.90 11.19 31.15
C GLU A 128 3.59 12.02 32.25
N MET A 129 4.79 12.53 31.97
CA MET A 129 5.50 13.46 32.87
C MET A 129 4.86 14.85 32.94
N SER A 130 3.89 15.15 32.07
CA SER A 130 3.10 16.38 32.12
C SER A 130 1.83 16.12 32.94
N GLU A 131 1.48 17.05 33.84
CA GLU A 131 0.43 16.95 34.88
C GLU A 131 -1.00 16.54 34.44
N THR A 132 -1.24 16.22 33.18
CA THR A 132 -2.59 15.94 32.64
C THR A 132 -2.99 14.48 32.58
N GLY A 133 -2.10 13.49 32.79
CA GLY A 133 -2.40 12.06 32.94
C GLY A 133 -3.13 11.34 31.78
N CYS A 134 -3.75 12.08 30.86
CA CYS A 134 -4.54 11.60 29.76
C CYS A 134 -3.95 12.11 28.44
N ILE A 135 -3.18 11.25 27.78
CA ILE A 135 -2.48 11.57 26.53
C ILE A 135 -3.47 11.94 25.41
N PHE A 136 -4.56 11.21 25.30
CA PHE A 136 -5.48 11.30 24.15
C PHE A 136 -6.81 12.00 24.44
N THR A 137 -7.06 12.40 25.69
CA THR A 137 -8.25 13.19 26.05
C THR A 137 -8.06 14.64 25.59
N ILE A 138 -8.48 14.92 24.35
CA ILE A 138 -8.41 16.24 23.73
C ILE A 138 -9.62 16.47 22.83
N ASP A 139 -10.06 17.73 22.73
CA ASP A 139 -11.19 18.10 21.89
C ASP A 139 -10.93 17.73 20.40
N PRO A 140 -11.79 16.90 19.78
CA PRO A 140 -11.66 16.51 18.38
C PRO A 140 -11.67 17.71 17.41
N ALA A 141 -12.36 18.81 17.74
CA ALA A 141 -12.38 20.00 16.86
C ALA A 141 -11.04 20.74 16.88
N PHE A 142 -10.39 20.84 18.05
CA PHE A 142 -9.03 21.36 18.18
C PHE A 142 -8.01 20.54 17.38
N VAL A 143 -8.07 19.20 17.46
CA VAL A 143 -7.18 18.33 16.68
C VAL A 143 -7.34 18.57 15.19
N ARG A 144 -8.59 18.57 14.68
CA ARG A 144 -8.87 18.87 13.26
C ARG A 144 -8.33 20.23 12.84
N ARG A 145 -8.50 21.27 13.68
CA ARG A 145 -7.98 22.61 13.41
C ARG A 145 -6.45 22.59 13.23
N LYS A 146 -5.72 21.86 14.08
CA LYS A 146 -4.26 21.73 13.94
C LYS A 146 -3.84 20.97 12.69
N PHE A 147 -4.60 19.96 12.28
CA PHE A 147 -4.35 19.27 11.00
C PHE A 147 -4.53 20.22 9.82
N TYR A 148 -5.58 21.04 9.82
CA TYR A 148 -5.82 22.03 8.77
C TYR A 148 -4.73 23.10 8.72
N GLU A 149 -4.27 23.60 9.87
CA GLU A 149 -3.15 24.54 9.95
C GLU A 149 -1.86 23.94 9.35
N ARG A 150 -1.57 22.66 9.60
CA ARG A 150 -0.40 21.98 9.03
C ARG A 150 -0.52 21.74 7.53
N ALA A 151 -1.70 21.36 7.06
CA ALA A 151 -2.00 21.19 5.63
C ALA A 151 -1.76 22.50 4.86
N GLN A 152 -2.32 23.61 5.37
CA GLN A 152 -2.15 24.93 4.77
C GLN A 152 -0.70 25.42 4.81
N ALA A 153 0.06 25.09 5.86
CA ALA A 153 1.48 25.40 5.93
C ALA A 153 2.31 24.70 4.83
N CYS A 154 1.81 23.59 4.27
CA CYS A 154 2.41 22.91 3.12
C CYS A 154 1.84 23.35 1.76
N GLY A 155 0.91 24.32 1.74
CA GLY A 155 0.21 24.77 0.54
C GLY A 155 -0.94 23.84 0.10
N PHE A 156 -1.38 22.92 0.95
CA PHE A 156 -2.51 22.03 0.66
C PHE A 156 -3.83 22.62 1.14
N SER A 157 -4.94 22.17 0.56
CA SER A 157 -6.27 22.51 1.07
C SER A 157 -6.48 21.95 2.48
N LYS A 158 -7.36 22.57 3.27
CA LYS A 158 -7.65 22.11 4.64
C LYS A 158 -8.14 20.65 4.65
N ARG A 159 -8.98 20.27 3.69
CA ARG A 159 -9.59 18.93 3.62
C ARG A 159 -8.55 17.85 3.35
N GLN A 160 -7.60 18.11 2.45
CA GLN A 160 -6.53 17.17 2.06
C GLN A 160 -5.70 16.65 3.25
N GLY A 161 -5.41 17.49 4.24
CA GLY A 161 -4.65 17.09 5.44
C GLY A 161 -5.51 16.65 6.63
N GLY A 162 -6.82 16.53 6.47
CA GLY A 162 -7.73 16.12 7.54
C GLY A 162 -7.60 14.64 7.91
N PRO A 163 -7.98 14.23 9.15
CA PRO A 163 -7.92 12.83 9.59
C PRO A 163 -8.56 11.81 8.65
N GLU A 164 -9.72 12.13 8.08
CA GLU A 164 -10.44 11.24 7.16
C GLU A 164 -9.67 11.06 5.84
N MET A 165 -9.11 12.14 5.28
CA MET A 165 -8.35 12.09 4.04
C MET A 165 -7.02 11.37 4.21
N LEU A 166 -6.36 11.53 5.36
CA LEU A 166 -5.16 10.74 5.70
C LEU A 166 -5.49 9.24 5.79
N ARG A 167 -6.63 8.87 6.38
CA ARG A 167 -7.09 7.49 6.42
C ARG A 167 -7.40 6.94 5.02
N LYS A 168 -8.04 7.71 4.15
CA LYS A 168 -8.28 7.33 2.75
C LYS A 168 -6.97 7.17 1.97
N ALA A 169 -6.04 8.11 2.15
CA ALA A 169 -4.72 8.05 1.55
C ALA A 169 -3.96 6.80 2.02
N ARG A 170 -4.03 6.47 3.31
CA ARG A 170 -3.46 5.23 3.86
C ARG A 170 -4.05 3.97 3.23
N ALA A 171 -5.37 3.94 3.04
CA ALA A 171 -6.03 2.81 2.36
C ALA A 171 -5.49 2.62 0.94
N LEU A 172 -5.30 3.71 0.20
CA LEU A 172 -4.75 3.66 -1.16
C LEU A 172 -3.28 3.25 -1.17
N GLU A 173 -2.45 3.74 -0.25
CA GLU A 173 -1.06 3.31 -0.13
C GLU A 173 -0.95 1.80 0.13
N LEU A 174 -1.75 1.28 1.06
CA LEU A 174 -1.80 -0.16 1.38
C LEU A 174 -2.25 -0.99 0.17
N MET A 175 -3.21 -0.47 -0.62
CA MET A 175 -3.69 -1.14 -1.83
C MET A 175 -2.66 -1.12 -2.97
N ARG A 176 -1.91 -0.03 -3.15
CA ARG A 176 -0.92 0.14 -4.23
C ARG A 176 0.35 -0.69 -4.01
N GLU A 177 0.75 -0.89 -2.76
CA GLU A 177 1.97 -1.63 -2.41
C GLU A 177 1.72 -3.14 -2.20
N ASN A 178 0.67 -3.69 -2.80
CA ASN A 178 0.38 -5.13 -2.90
C ASN A 178 0.15 -5.87 -1.57
N LEU A 179 -0.25 -5.16 -0.49
CA LEU A 179 -0.67 -5.84 0.73
C LEU A 179 -1.95 -6.66 0.44
N PRO A 180 -2.07 -7.93 0.90
CA PRO A 180 -3.26 -8.74 0.65
C PRO A 180 -4.53 -8.00 1.09
N LEU A 181 -5.58 -7.99 0.25
CA LEU A 181 -6.83 -7.29 0.58
C LEU A 181 -7.41 -7.66 1.96
N PRO A 182 -7.40 -8.95 2.39
CA PRO A 182 -7.85 -9.30 3.74
C PRO A 182 -7.05 -8.59 4.84
N ALA A 183 -5.74 -8.39 4.66
CA ALA A 183 -4.92 -7.63 5.60
C ALA A 183 -5.29 -6.14 5.60
N VAL A 184 -5.49 -5.53 4.43
CA VAL A 184 -5.94 -4.12 4.32
C VAL A 184 -7.30 -3.92 4.99
N GLN A 185 -8.25 -4.82 4.72
CA GLN A 185 -9.60 -4.79 5.32
C GLN A 185 -9.53 -4.90 6.85
N LYS A 186 -8.70 -5.82 7.36
CA LYS A 186 -8.48 -6.00 8.80
C LYS A 186 -7.83 -4.78 9.46
N MET A 187 -6.79 -4.21 8.86
CA MET A 187 -6.13 -3.00 9.38
C MET A 187 -7.10 -1.82 9.47
N LEU A 188 -7.89 -1.62 8.42
CA LEU A 188 -8.83 -0.49 8.36
C LEU A 188 -10.13 -0.78 9.12
N GLY A 189 -10.47 -2.04 9.43
CA GLY A 189 -11.77 -2.38 10.01
C GLY A 189 -12.92 -2.16 9.02
N LEU A 190 -12.70 -2.49 7.74
CA LEU A 190 -13.74 -2.49 6.72
C LEU A 190 -14.43 -3.86 6.75
N SER A 191 -15.73 -3.90 7.07
CA SER A 191 -16.53 -5.12 6.99
C SER A 191 -16.60 -5.61 5.55
N THR A 192 -16.19 -6.86 5.35
CA THR A 192 -16.33 -7.74 4.16
C THR A 192 -16.97 -7.10 2.90
N LEU A 193 -16.13 -6.77 1.92
CA LEU A 193 -16.52 -6.92 0.51
C LEU A 193 -16.30 -8.40 0.15
N ASP A 194 -17.34 -9.05 -0.38
CA ASP A 194 -17.34 -10.46 -0.79
C ASP A 194 -16.12 -10.81 -1.66
N LEU A 195 -15.27 -11.69 -1.12
CA LEU A 195 -14.05 -12.17 -1.77
C LEU A 195 -14.37 -13.41 -2.61
N ALA A 196 -15.09 -13.24 -3.72
CA ALA A 196 -15.25 -14.29 -4.72
C ALA A 196 -14.00 -14.45 -5.63
N SER A 197 -12.90 -13.73 -5.39
CA SER A 197 -11.76 -13.67 -6.31
C SER A 197 -10.37 -13.91 -5.70
N ALA A 198 -10.26 -14.27 -4.42
CA ALA A 198 -8.97 -14.62 -3.82
C ALA A 198 -8.70 -16.12 -4.03
N HIS A 199 -7.90 -16.49 -5.02
CA HIS A 199 -7.53 -17.88 -5.29
C HIS A 199 -6.54 -18.48 -4.27
N VAL A 200 -6.17 -17.72 -3.23
CA VAL A 200 -5.27 -18.17 -2.14
C VAL A 200 -5.87 -17.77 -0.79
N THR A 201 -6.16 -18.78 0.04
CA THR A 201 -6.57 -18.59 1.43
C THR A 201 -5.34 -18.31 2.29
N PHE A 202 -5.29 -17.11 2.90
CA PHE A 202 -4.23 -16.75 3.84
C PHE A 202 -4.67 -17.01 5.28
N SER A 203 -3.80 -17.60 6.10
CA SER A 203 -4.02 -17.70 7.54
C SER A 203 -3.86 -16.33 8.22
N GLU A 204 -4.37 -16.18 9.43
CA GLU A 204 -4.22 -14.94 10.20
C GLU A 204 -2.75 -14.58 10.44
N GLN A 205 -1.92 -15.58 10.72
CA GLN A 205 -0.47 -15.40 10.94
C GLN A 205 0.23 -14.92 9.66
N GLU A 206 -0.16 -15.45 8.50
CA GLU A 206 0.39 -15.04 7.21
C GLU A 206 0.03 -13.58 6.88
N LEU A 207 -1.21 -13.16 7.16
CA LEU A 207 -1.64 -11.77 6.99
C LEU A 207 -0.93 -10.81 7.94
N GLN A 208 -0.72 -11.23 9.20
CA GLN A 208 0.04 -10.44 10.18
C GLN A 208 1.51 -10.27 9.73
N ALA A 209 2.15 -11.35 9.27
CA ALA A 209 3.51 -11.31 8.75
C ALA A 209 3.63 -10.39 7.51
N ALA A 210 2.68 -10.48 6.57
CA ALA A 210 2.59 -9.59 5.41
C ALA A 210 2.53 -8.12 5.81
N THR A 211 1.66 -7.83 6.78
CA THR A 211 1.42 -6.48 7.28
C THR A 211 2.67 -5.93 7.96
N ARG A 212 3.27 -6.71 8.87
CA ARG A 212 4.49 -6.30 9.58
C ARG A 212 5.63 -6.01 8.61
N TRP A 213 5.88 -6.89 7.65
CA TRP A 213 6.91 -6.67 6.63
C TRP A 213 6.68 -5.36 5.86
N PHE A 214 5.44 -5.12 5.41
CA PHE A 214 5.10 -3.91 4.68
C PHE A 214 5.40 -2.65 5.50
N LEU A 215 4.98 -2.64 6.76
CA LEU A 215 5.15 -1.51 7.67
C LEU A 215 6.62 -1.22 7.98
N GLU A 216 7.44 -2.25 8.18
CA GLU A 216 8.88 -2.06 8.42
C GLU A 216 9.63 -1.58 7.18
N ARG A 217 9.19 -1.99 5.99
CA ARG A 217 9.75 -1.45 4.74
C ARG A 217 9.38 0.02 4.54
N GLU A 218 8.13 0.38 4.83
CA GLU A 218 7.68 1.78 4.76
C GLU A 218 8.47 2.67 5.72
N SER A 219 8.70 2.19 6.95
CA SER A 219 9.44 2.92 7.98
C SER A 219 10.94 3.02 7.67
N GLY A 220 11.52 1.95 7.11
CA GLY A 220 12.94 1.84 6.82
C GLY A 220 13.38 2.48 5.50
N ARG A 221 12.46 2.72 4.56
CA ARG A 221 12.57 3.42 3.27
C ARG A 221 13.95 3.55 2.58
N THR A 222 14.81 2.53 2.68
CA THR A 222 16.13 2.47 2.02
C THR A 222 16.29 1.20 1.19
N THR A 223 15.34 0.94 0.29
CA THR A 223 15.59 0.02 -0.84
C THR A 223 15.45 0.77 -2.15
N SER A 224 16.38 0.52 -3.07
CA SER A 224 16.31 1.04 -4.44
C SER A 224 15.44 0.14 -5.34
N ALA A 225 14.96 -1.00 -4.82
CA ALA A 225 13.99 -1.83 -5.51
C ALA A 225 12.60 -1.20 -5.43
N ARG A 226 11.95 -1.05 -6.58
CA ARG A 226 10.64 -0.37 -6.71
C ARG A 226 9.48 -1.33 -6.79
N ASN A 227 9.74 -2.59 -7.13
CA ASN A 227 8.72 -3.61 -7.33
C ASN A 227 8.86 -4.64 -6.21
N SER A 228 7.75 -4.94 -5.55
CA SER A 228 7.72 -5.93 -4.49
C SER A 228 6.48 -6.80 -4.57
N PHE A 229 6.69 -8.07 -4.28
CA PHE A 229 5.68 -9.09 -4.28
C PHE A 229 5.78 -9.90 -3.00
N PHE A 230 4.70 -9.90 -2.23
CA PHE A 230 4.56 -10.78 -1.09
C PHE A 230 3.97 -12.12 -1.52
N GLY A 231 4.56 -13.22 -1.08
CA GLY A 231 4.11 -14.54 -1.51
C GLY A 231 4.55 -15.69 -0.61
N LYS A 232 3.92 -16.84 -0.83
CA LYS A 232 4.20 -18.09 -0.13
C LYS A 232 5.05 -18.98 -1.02
N ILE A 233 6.11 -19.58 -0.49
CA ILE A 233 6.88 -20.59 -1.22
C ILE A 233 5.98 -21.81 -1.45
N THR A 234 5.70 -22.14 -2.71
CA THR A 234 4.90 -23.31 -3.08
C THR A 234 5.75 -24.46 -3.57
N ALA A 235 6.94 -24.19 -4.13
CA ALA A 235 7.88 -25.21 -4.54
C ALA A 235 9.33 -24.78 -4.31
N LEU A 236 10.18 -25.75 -3.99
CA LEU A 236 11.62 -25.57 -3.84
C LEU A 236 12.32 -26.75 -4.51
N GLY A 237 12.88 -26.49 -5.70
CA GLY A 237 13.66 -27.43 -6.49
C GLY A 237 15.15 -27.23 -6.22
N LYS A 238 15.76 -28.10 -5.41
CA LYS A 238 17.17 -28.01 -5.04
C LYS A 238 18.07 -28.57 -6.15
N GLY A 239 18.92 -27.72 -6.72
CA GLY A 239 19.99 -28.11 -7.63
C GLY A 239 21.34 -28.29 -6.92
N SER A 240 22.40 -28.53 -7.70
CA SER A 240 23.76 -28.73 -7.18
C SER A 240 24.32 -27.47 -6.50
N VAL A 241 24.15 -26.31 -7.13
CA VAL A 241 24.68 -25.02 -6.63
C VAL A 241 23.56 -24.09 -6.17
N GLN A 242 22.45 -24.07 -6.90
CA GLN A 242 21.34 -23.15 -6.69
C GLN A 242 20.02 -23.91 -6.58
N SER A 243 19.05 -23.29 -5.93
CA SER A 243 17.68 -23.79 -5.82
C SER A 243 16.74 -22.87 -6.60
N LEU A 244 15.86 -23.48 -7.40
CA LEU A 244 14.72 -22.80 -8.00
C LEU A 244 13.59 -22.77 -6.98
N ILE A 245 13.08 -21.57 -6.71
CA ILE A 245 11.97 -21.35 -5.80
C ILE A 245 10.80 -20.77 -6.59
N ALA A 246 9.62 -21.36 -6.40
CA ALA A 246 8.36 -20.82 -6.90
C ALA A 246 7.56 -20.22 -5.74
N LEU A 247 7.10 -19.00 -5.94
CA LEU A 247 6.31 -18.22 -4.99
C LEU A 247 4.92 -18.01 -5.55
N SER A 248 3.88 -18.29 -4.77
CA SER A 248 2.51 -17.85 -5.09
C SER A 248 2.26 -16.48 -4.49
N THR A 249 1.98 -15.49 -5.32
CA THR A 249 1.66 -14.12 -4.92
C THR A 249 0.19 -13.96 -4.56
N THR A 250 -0.15 -12.82 -3.95
CA THR A 250 -1.52 -12.52 -3.46
C THR A 250 -2.58 -12.45 -4.55
N ASP A 251 -2.18 -12.20 -5.79
CA ASP A 251 -3.01 -12.24 -7.00
C ASP A 251 -3.10 -13.65 -7.63
N GLY A 252 -2.57 -14.68 -6.97
CA GLY A 252 -2.60 -16.07 -7.42
C GLY A 252 -1.64 -16.37 -8.57
N LYS A 253 -0.72 -15.46 -8.90
CA LYS A 253 0.32 -15.68 -9.92
C LYS A 253 1.59 -16.27 -9.30
N THR A 254 2.39 -16.92 -10.13
CA THR A 254 3.68 -17.47 -9.70
C THR A 254 4.81 -16.50 -9.98
N ILE A 255 5.75 -16.38 -9.05
CA ILE A 255 7.07 -15.79 -9.27
C ILE A 255 8.14 -16.85 -9.05
N ASN A 256 8.97 -17.03 -10.07
CA ASN A 256 10.13 -17.90 -10.03
C ASN A 256 11.37 -17.08 -9.70
N THR A 257 12.19 -17.61 -8.80
CA THR A 257 13.48 -17.04 -8.43
C THR A 257 14.51 -18.13 -8.24
N ILE A 258 15.77 -17.82 -8.54
CA ILE A 258 16.90 -18.70 -8.25
C ILE A 258 17.75 -18.08 -7.16
N VAL A 259 18.02 -18.86 -6.12
CA VAL A 259 18.87 -18.48 -4.99
C VAL A 259 19.93 -19.55 -4.72
N THR A 260 21.05 -19.17 -4.11
CA THR A 260 22.08 -20.16 -3.75
C THR A 260 21.56 -21.12 -2.68
N ASN A 261 22.07 -22.35 -2.69
CA ASN A 261 21.75 -23.34 -1.65
C ASN A 261 22.15 -22.87 -0.24
N ASP A 262 23.16 -22.00 -0.13
CA ASP A 262 23.56 -21.36 1.13
C ASP A 262 22.52 -20.33 1.61
N SER A 263 22.01 -19.49 0.72
CA SER A 263 20.92 -18.55 1.02
C SER A 263 19.66 -19.27 1.50
N VAL A 264 19.28 -20.38 0.86
CA VAL A 264 18.15 -21.23 1.29
C VAL A 264 18.30 -21.64 2.76
N LYS A 265 19.49 -22.12 3.14
CA LYS A 265 19.77 -22.55 4.52
C LYS A 265 19.78 -21.37 5.49
N LYS A 266 20.53 -20.31 5.19
CA LYS A 266 20.68 -19.14 6.07
C LYS A 266 19.36 -18.43 6.33
N MET A 267 18.53 -18.31 5.31
CA MET A 267 17.21 -17.67 5.41
C MET A 267 16.12 -18.66 5.85
N GLY A 268 16.46 -19.94 6.07
CA GLY A 268 15.51 -20.99 6.44
C GLY A 268 14.32 -21.07 5.47
N LEU A 269 14.58 -21.04 4.16
CA LEU A 269 13.55 -21.11 3.13
C LEU A 269 13.02 -22.55 3.04
N ASN A 270 11.71 -22.70 3.15
CA ASN A 270 11.02 -23.98 3.00
C ASN A 270 9.64 -23.78 2.36
N ILE A 271 9.05 -24.85 1.84
CA ILE A 271 7.69 -24.81 1.31
C ILE A 271 6.74 -24.38 2.42
N GLY A 272 5.90 -23.40 2.12
CA GLY A 272 4.94 -22.81 3.03
C GLY A 272 5.42 -21.53 3.71
N LYS A 273 6.72 -21.21 3.67
CA LYS A 273 7.23 -19.97 4.26
C LYS A 273 6.80 -18.74 3.45
N MET A 274 6.41 -17.70 4.17
CA MET A 274 6.13 -16.38 3.60
C MET A 274 7.43 -15.64 3.35
N VAL A 275 7.57 -15.08 2.15
CA VAL A 275 8.72 -14.30 1.74
C VAL A 275 8.28 -13.11 0.89
N THR A 276 9.19 -12.17 0.76
CA THR A 276 9.02 -11.05 -0.17
C THR A 276 10.04 -11.15 -1.29
N ALA A 277 9.56 -11.07 -2.52
CA ALA A 277 10.36 -10.93 -3.72
C ALA A 277 10.44 -9.45 -4.15
N GLU A 278 11.64 -8.88 -4.15
CA GLU A 278 11.91 -7.53 -4.63
C GLU A 278 12.63 -7.55 -5.97
N ILE A 279 12.24 -6.64 -6.86
CA ILE A 279 12.86 -6.45 -8.18
C ILE A 279 13.13 -4.95 -8.41
N LYS A 280 14.34 -4.62 -8.84
CA LYS A 280 14.69 -3.25 -9.23
C LYS A 280 14.01 -2.88 -10.54
N ALA A 281 13.50 -1.64 -10.62
CA ALA A 281 12.87 -1.13 -11.85
C ALA A 281 13.69 -1.32 -13.14
N PRO A 282 15.03 -1.12 -13.16
CA PRO A 282 15.84 -1.36 -14.36
C PRO A 282 16.01 -2.82 -14.78
N TRP A 283 15.53 -3.78 -13.99
CA TRP A 283 15.56 -5.21 -14.36
C TRP A 283 14.26 -5.69 -15.00
N LEU A 284 13.23 -4.84 -15.02
CA LEU A 284 12.00 -5.10 -15.75
C LEU A 284 12.16 -4.68 -17.21
N ILE A 285 11.68 -5.53 -18.12
CA ILE A 285 11.62 -5.25 -19.55
C ILE A 285 10.14 -5.08 -19.95
N ILE A 286 9.87 -4.12 -20.81
CA ILE A 286 8.54 -3.88 -21.39
C ILE A 286 8.49 -4.44 -22.81
N GLU A 287 7.49 -5.24 -23.11
CA GLU A 287 7.20 -5.79 -24.43
C GLU A 287 5.74 -5.52 -24.82
N ARG A 288 5.45 -5.49 -26.13
CA ARG A 288 4.06 -5.49 -26.58
C ARG A 288 3.46 -6.90 -26.43
N PRO A 289 2.20 -7.06 -25.98
CA PRO A 289 1.60 -8.38 -25.74
C PRO A 289 1.37 -9.20 -27.01
N ASP A 290 1.17 -8.51 -28.14
CA ASP A 290 0.84 -9.02 -29.48
C ASP A 290 2.04 -9.60 -30.23
N ARG A 291 3.26 -9.26 -29.81
CA ARG A 291 4.47 -9.90 -30.32
C ARG A 291 4.62 -11.25 -29.63
N PRO A 292 4.85 -12.35 -30.38
CA PRO A 292 5.24 -13.61 -29.77
C PRO A 292 6.49 -13.30 -28.95
N GLY A 293 6.40 -13.53 -27.63
CA GLY A 293 7.47 -13.17 -26.72
C GLY A 293 8.74 -13.83 -27.21
N THR A 294 9.73 -13.04 -27.59
CA THR A 294 11.08 -13.55 -27.88
C THR A 294 11.77 -14.09 -26.62
N SER A 295 11.09 -14.01 -25.47
CA SER A 295 11.70 -14.14 -24.16
C SER A 295 11.23 -15.40 -23.44
N SER A 296 12.19 -16.27 -23.16
CA SER A 296 12.12 -17.35 -22.17
C SER A 296 12.09 -16.81 -20.73
N ALA A 297 11.54 -15.61 -20.51
CA ALA A 297 11.53 -14.97 -19.19
C ALA A 297 10.71 -15.81 -18.21
N ASP A 298 11.33 -16.15 -17.09
CA ASP A 298 10.73 -17.01 -16.06
C ASP A 298 9.50 -16.37 -15.39
N ASN A 299 9.36 -15.04 -15.53
CA ASN A 299 8.29 -14.24 -14.98
C ASN A 299 7.76 -13.24 -16.00
N ALA A 300 6.45 -13.24 -16.20
CA ALA A 300 5.73 -12.29 -17.04
C ALA A 300 4.44 -11.81 -16.35
N ARG A 301 4.11 -10.53 -16.54
CA ARG A 301 2.87 -9.90 -16.08
C ARG A 301 2.32 -9.01 -17.18
N GLU A 302 1.02 -9.09 -17.44
CA GLU A 302 0.36 -8.25 -18.42
C GLU A 302 -0.51 -7.21 -17.74
N GLY A 303 -0.51 -6.01 -18.30
CA GLY A 303 -1.25 -4.88 -17.75
C GLY A 303 -1.44 -3.76 -18.74
N GLU A 304 -1.92 -2.64 -18.24
CA GLU A 304 -2.14 -1.40 -18.98
C GLU A 304 -1.16 -0.33 -18.50
N ILE A 305 -0.59 0.45 -19.41
CA ILE A 305 0.31 1.54 -19.06
C ILE A 305 -0.52 2.70 -18.50
N THR A 306 -0.29 3.07 -17.24
CA THR A 306 -1.00 4.19 -16.59
C THR A 306 -0.20 5.48 -16.57
N LYS A 307 1.14 5.39 -16.66
CA LYS A 307 2.01 6.57 -16.66
C LYS A 307 3.32 6.32 -17.38
N ILE A 308 3.76 7.30 -18.16
CA ILE A 308 5.07 7.33 -18.81
C ILE A 308 5.76 8.65 -18.45
N THR A 309 6.95 8.55 -17.85
CA THR A 309 7.83 9.70 -17.60
C THR A 309 9.07 9.56 -18.48
N ARG A 310 9.07 10.25 -19.62
CA ARG A 310 10.19 10.21 -20.58
C ARG A 310 11.35 11.10 -20.11
N GLY A 311 12.53 10.51 -19.96
CA GLY A 311 13.78 11.23 -19.70
C GLY A 311 14.68 11.28 -20.95
N LYS A 312 15.85 11.93 -20.82
CA LYS A 312 16.82 12.01 -21.93
C LYS A 312 17.49 10.67 -22.27
N VAL A 313 17.69 9.83 -21.26
CA VAL A 313 18.42 8.55 -21.38
C VAL A 313 17.51 7.38 -21.06
N ASN A 314 16.69 7.52 -20.01
CA ASN A 314 15.79 6.49 -19.53
C ASN A 314 14.35 7.00 -19.50
N THR A 315 13.43 6.10 -19.76
CA THR A 315 11.99 6.30 -19.61
C THR A 315 11.51 5.43 -18.45
N GLU A 316 10.82 6.07 -17.50
CA GLU A 316 10.09 5.37 -16.45
C GLU A 316 8.68 5.07 -16.96
N CYS A 317 8.26 3.82 -16.85
CA CYS A 317 6.94 3.35 -17.25
C CYS A 317 6.26 2.66 -16.07
N ILE A 318 5.03 3.07 -15.76
CA ILE A 318 4.18 2.45 -14.75
C ILE A 318 3.11 1.63 -15.46
N VAL A 319 3.04 0.34 -15.14
CA VAL A 319 2.09 -0.61 -15.72
C VAL A 319 1.19 -1.16 -14.63
N GLN A 320 -0.12 -0.96 -14.78
CA GLN A 320 -1.17 -1.49 -13.93
C GLN A 320 -1.45 -2.94 -14.29
N ILE A 321 -1.08 -3.86 -13.40
CA ILE A 321 -1.37 -5.29 -13.46
C ILE A 321 -2.66 -5.57 -12.67
N GLY A 322 -3.65 -6.17 -13.33
CA GLY A 322 -4.97 -6.40 -12.74
C GLY A 322 -5.61 -5.10 -12.24
N GLN A 323 -6.39 -5.16 -11.17
CA GLN A 323 -7.13 -3.99 -10.66
C GLN A 323 -6.31 -3.09 -9.71
N ARG A 324 -5.17 -3.55 -9.17
CA ARG A 324 -4.56 -2.89 -7.99
C ARG A 324 -3.05 -2.83 -7.95
N MET A 325 -2.36 -3.68 -8.71
CA MET A 325 -0.90 -3.76 -8.65
C MET A 325 -0.27 -2.86 -9.71
N GLU A 326 0.68 -2.01 -9.33
CA GLU A 326 1.50 -1.26 -10.29
C GLU A 326 2.93 -1.81 -10.34
N LEU A 327 3.49 -1.90 -11.54
CA LEU A 327 4.90 -2.20 -11.78
C LEU A 327 5.60 -1.00 -12.38
N CYS A 328 6.74 -0.64 -11.79
CA CYS A 328 7.61 0.41 -12.26
C CYS A 328 8.80 -0.20 -13.00
N ALA A 329 8.87 0.06 -14.30
CA ALA A 329 10.01 -0.30 -15.15
C ALA A 329 10.80 0.97 -15.52
N VAL A 330 12.13 0.86 -15.51
CA VAL A 330 13.03 1.90 -16.03
C VAL A 330 13.81 1.31 -17.19
N VAL A 331 13.52 1.78 -18.40
CA VAL A 331 14.10 1.26 -19.64
C VAL A 331 14.79 2.39 -20.41
N SER A 332 15.71 2.06 -21.31
CA SER A 332 16.35 3.07 -22.17
C SER A 332 15.29 3.77 -23.04
N THR A 333 15.33 5.10 -23.14
CA THR A 333 14.38 5.87 -23.95
C THR A 333 14.35 5.41 -25.41
N PRO A 334 15.49 5.24 -26.11
CA PRO A 334 15.47 4.74 -27.49
C PRO A 334 14.89 3.32 -27.63
N GLY A 335 15.02 2.49 -26.59
CA GLY A 335 14.44 1.15 -26.56
C GLY A 335 12.92 1.19 -26.38
N PHE A 336 12.43 2.08 -25.52
CA PHE A 336 11.00 2.27 -25.28
C PHE A 336 10.29 2.88 -26.50
N ASP A 337 10.90 3.88 -27.15
CA ASP A 337 10.28 4.55 -28.30
C ASP A 337 10.05 3.59 -29.48
N LYS A 338 10.91 2.58 -29.64
CA LYS A 338 10.75 1.50 -30.64
C LYS A 338 9.54 0.59 -30.38
N LEU A 339 9.04 0.56 -29.15
CA LEU A 339 7.84 -0.19 -28.81
C LEU A 339 6.58 0.52 -29.30
N SER A 340 6.64 1.84 -29.52
CA SER A 340 5.50 2.67 -29.93
C SER A 340 4.27 2.48 -29.03
N LEU A 341 4.52 2.44 -27.72
CA LEU A 341 3.52 2.30 -26.67
C LEU A 341 3.25 3.67 -26.03
N ASP A 342 1.97 3.94 -25.75
CA ASP A 342 1.53 5.12 -25.01
C ASP A 342 0.65 4.76 -23.80
N VAL A 343 0.29 5.76 -22.99
CA VAL A 343 -0.61 5.59 -21.84
C VAL A 343 -1.96 5.07 -22.34
N GLY A 344 -2.48 4.03 -21.69
CA GLY A 344 -3.69 3.30 -22.09
C GLY A 344 -3.41 2.04 -22.91
N ASP A 345 -2.19 1.86 -23.42
CA ASP A 345 -1.84 0.65 -24.16
C ASP A 345 -1.60 -0.54 -23.23
N ARG A 346 -1.90 -1.73 -23.75
CA ARG A 346 -1.55 -3.00 -23.10
C ARG A 346 -0.05 -3.27 -23.25
N ALA A 347 0.58 -3.70 -22.17
CA ALA A 347 1.99 -4.05 -22.13
C ALA A 347 2.22 -5.35 -21.35
N ARG A 348 3.26 -6.09 -21.75
CA ARG A 348 3.80 -7.23 -21.00
C ARG A 348 5.09 -6.78 -20.31
N VAL A 349 5.14 -6.96 -18.99
CA VAL A 349 6.30 -6.72 -18.15
C VAL A 349 6.95 -8.06 -17.85
N ILE A 350 8.22 -8.22 -18.20
CA ILE A 350 8.95 -9.47 -18.00
C ILE A 350 10.22 -9.24 -17.17
N PHE A 351 10.64 -10.27 -16.45
CA PHE A 351 11.88 -10.24 -15.68
C PHE A 351 12.43 -11.65 -15.41
N SER A 352 13.74 -11.74 -15.28
CA SER A 352 14.44 -13.01 -15.05
C SER A 352 14.31 -13.46 -13.59
N CYS A 353 14.24 -14.78 -13.35
CA CYS A 353 14.33 -15.34 -12.00
C CYS A 353 15.61 -14.97 -11.24
N TYR A 354 16.69 -14.59 -11.94
CA TYR A 354 17.95 -14.12 -11.36
C TYR A 354 17.90 -12.68 -10.85
N SER A 355 16.91 -11.90 -11.30
CA SER A 355 16.73 -10.50 -10.89
C SER A 355 15.87 -10.34 -9.64
N VAL A 356 15.37 -11.44 -9.09
CA VAL A 356 14.50 -11.45 -7.92
C VAL A 356 15.33 -11.62 -6.66
N ILE A 357 15.21 -10.68 -5.73
CA ILE A 357 15.87 -10.73 -4.42
C ILE A 357 14.83 -11.13 -3.37
N LEU A 358 15.17 -12.13 -2.55
CA LEU A 358 14.29 -12.57 -1.47
C LEU A 358 14.63 -11.91 -0.14
N HIS A 359 13.58 -11.52 0.57
CA HIS A 359 13.63 -11.09 1.95
C HIS A 359 12.75 -11.99 2.81
N THR A 360 13.26 -12.36 3.97
CA THR A 360 12.50 -13.04 5.03
C THR A 360 12.36 -12.09 6.20
N GLY A 361 11.13 -11.96 6.71
CA GLY A 361 10.84 -11.24 7.95
C GLY A 361 11.05 -12.07 9.20
#